data_AF-A0AAN6UXU8-F1
#
_entry.id   AF-A0AAN6UXU8-F1
#
_cell.length_a   1.000
_cell.length_b   1.000
_cell.length_c   1.000
_cell.angle_alpha   90.00
_cell.angle_beta   90.00
_cell.angle_gamma   90.00
#
_symmetry.space_group_name_H-M   'P 1'
#
loop_
_entity.id
_entity.type
_entity.pdbx_description
1 polymer ?
#
loop_
_entity_poly.entity_id
_entity_poly.type
_entity_poly.pdbx_seq_one_letter_code
_entity_poly.pdbx_strand_id
1 'polypeptide(L)'
;MTLKEEFATRNFSIYGQWLGILTMILCFALGLANLITGLIPFSIVILVLSIVCLASSFVILFIEVPLLLRICPTSSTFDNFIRKIATNYMRAAAYGVMAVAQWLTLLGRATSLIAAAVFLTLTGFCYLLAGIKGQAFVGSKTLGGAGVAQMIV
;
A
#
# COMPACT_ATOMS: atom_id res chain seq x y z
N MET A 1 11.31 14.38 -15.39
CA MET A 1 9.85 14.60 -15.42
C MET A 1 9.46 15.14 -14.06
N THR A 2 8.81 16.29 -14.03
CA THR A 2 8.33 16.95 -12.81
C THR A 2 7.00 16.31 -12.37
N LEU A 3 6.65 16.40 -11.07
CA LEU A 3 5.40 15.84 -10.50
C LEU A 3 4.15 16.23 -11.30
N LYS A 4 4.16 17.43 -11.89
CA LYS A 4 3.07 17.96 -12.72
C LYS A 4 2.87 17.18 -14.02
N GLU A 5 3.94 16.62 -14.60
CA GLU A 5 3.90 15.83 -15.84
C GLU A 5 3.42 14.38 -15.56
N GLU A 6 3.74 13.83 -14.40
CA GLU A 6 3.28 12.49 -13.98
C GLU A 6 1.76 12.48 -13.72
N PHE A 7 1.23 13.52 -13.07
CA PHE A 7 -0.22 13.69 -12.89
C PHE A 7 -0.95 14.01 -14.21
N ALA A 8 -0.25 14.52 -15.22
CA ALA A 8 -0.83 14.81 -16.54
C ALA A 8 -0.92 13.56 -17.46
N THR A 9 -0.20 12.47 -17.13
CA THR A 9 -0.10 11.28 -17.99
C THR A 9 -1.39 10.42 -17.98
N ARG A 10 -2.38 10.72 -17.12
CA ARG A 10 -3.66 9.98 -16.97
C ARG A 10 -3.48 8.46 -16.80
N ASN A 11 -2.34 8.02 -16.29
CA ASN A 11 -2.07 6.61 -16.05
C ASN A 11 -2.54 6.23 -14.64
N PHE A 12 -3.50 5.29 -14.55
CA PHE A 12 -4.08 4.86 -13.28
C PHE A 12 -3.06 4.15 -12.39
N SER A 13 -1.98 3.60 -12.98
CA SER A 13 -0.85 3.05 -12.23
C SER A 13 -0.10 4.11 -11.41
N ILE A 14 0.07 5.33 -11.95
CA ILE A 14 0.77 6.42 -11.26
C ILE A 14 -0.09 6.96 -10.12
N TYR A 15 -1.39 7.16 -10.37
CA TYR A 15 -2.33 7.55 -9.31
C TYR A 15 -2.42 6.47 -8.22
N GLY A 16 -2.41 5.20 -8.59
CA GLY A 16 -2.35 4.07 -7.66
C GLY A 16 -1.10 4.12 -6.78
N GLN A 17 0.08 4.41 -7.33
CA GLN A 17 1.32 4.52 -6.57
C GLN A 17 1.31 5.71 -5.59
N TRP A 18 0.85 6.89 -6.03
CA TRP A 18 0.73 8.06 -5.15
C TRP A 18 -0.30 7.84 -4.03
N LEU A 19 -1.43 7.23 -4.35
CA LEU A 19 -2.42 6.83 -3.35
C LEU A 19 -1.87 5.74 -2.42
N GLY A 20 -1.06 4.81 -2.91
CA GLY A 20 -0.36 3.81 -2.10
C GLY A 20 0.58 4.44 -1.08
N ILE A 21 1.34 5.46 -1.48
CA ILE A 21 2.21 6.21 -0.57
C ILE A 21 1.39 6.94 0.50
N LEU A 22 0.32 7.63 0.09
CA LEU A 22 -0.56 8.30 1.03
C LEU A 22 -1.21 7.30 2.01
N THR A 23 -1.61 6.13 1.51
CA THR A 23 -2.17 5.05 2.32
C THR A 23 -1.16 4.49 3.31
N MET A 24 0.11 4.33 2.93
CA MET A 24 1.19 3.95 3.85
C MET A 24 1.30 4.94 5.01
N ILE A 25 1.33 6.24 4.73
CA ILE A 25 1.46 7.28 5.76
C ILE A 25 0.24 7.24 6.69
N LEU A 26 -0.96 7.09 6.14
CA LEU A 26 -2.19 6.98 6.91
C LEU A 26 -2.23 5.70 7.77
N CYS A 27 -1.88 4.54 7.22
CA CYS A 27 -1.82 3.29 7.98
C CYS A 27 -0.84 3.39 9.15
N PHE A 28 0.32 4.03 8.95
CA PHE A 28 1.29 4.23 10.01
C PHE A 28 0.76 5.18 11.11
N ALA A 29 0.27 6.36 10.72
CA ALA A 29 -0.24 7.37 11.65
C ALA A 29 -1.47 6.88 12.42
N LEU A 30 -2.44 6.28 11.73
CA LEU A 30 -3.68 5.78 12.32
C LEU A 30 -3.44 4.50 13.12
N GLY A 31 -2.56 3.61 12.67
CA GLY A 31 -2.14 2.43 13.43
C GLY A 31 -1.53 2.84 14.77
N LEU A 32 -0.59 3.78 14.77
CA LEU A 32 0.04 4.28 15.99
C LEU A 32 -0.96 5.02 16.91
N ALA A 33 -1.81 5.89 16.35
CA ALA A 33 -2.81 6.62 17.12
C ALA A 33 -3.80 5.68 17.85
N ASN A 34 -4.19 4.58 17.21
CA ASN A 34 -5.11 3.61 17.80
C ASN A 34 -4.41 2.62 18.74
N LEU A 35 -3.10 2.40 18.63
CA LEU A 35 -2.35 1.70 19.67
C LEU A 35 -2.34 2.48 20.98
N ILE A 36 -2.14 3.80 20.91
CA ILE A 36 -2.13 4.66 22.10
C ILE A 36 -3.54 4.82 22.67
N THR A 37 -4.54 5.07 21.80
CA THR A 37 -5.93 5.27 22.22
C THR A 37 -6.62 3.98 22.66
N GLY A 38 -6.28 2.85 22.03
CA GLY A 38 -6.84 1.52 22.30
C GLY A 38 -6.39 0.90 23.62
N LEU A 39 -5.33 1.44 24.25
CA LEU A 39 -4.85 1.03 25.57
C LEU A 39 -5.89 1.32 26.68
N ILE A 40 -6.75 2.32 26.47
CA ILE A 40 -7.68 2.85 27.48
C ILE A 40 -9.00 2.04 27.55
N PRO A 41 -9.63 1.62 26.43
CA PRO A 41 -10.84 0.77 26.44
C PRO A 41 -10.59 -0.76 26.33
N PHE A 42 -9.36 -1.24 26.53
CA PHE A 42 -8.97 -2.68 26.57
C PHE A 42 -9.62 -3.59 25.52
N SER A 43 -9.80 -3.09 24.29
CA SER A 43 -10.43 -3.85 23.20
C SER A 43 -9.37 -4.61 22.42
N ILE A 44 -9.13 -5.87 22.80
CA ILE A 44 -8.09 -6.75 22.22
C ILE A 44 -8.17 -6.79 20.69
N VAL A 45 -9.38 -6.81 20.12
CA VAL A 45 -9.61 -6.86 18.67
C VAL A 45 -9.04 -5.62 17.95
N ILE A 46 -9.26 -4.42 18.49
CA ILE A 46 -8.75 -3.17 17.89
C ILE A 46 -7.23 -3.12 18.00
N LEU A 47 -6.66 -3.61 19.11
CA LEU A 47 -5.22 -3.65 19.31
C LEU A 47 -4.55 -4.54 18.25
N VAL A 48 -5.06 -5.76 18.05
CA VAL A 48 -4.54 -6.68 17.02
C VAL A 48 -4.65 -6.06 15.63
N LEU A 49 -5.80 -5.48 15.28
CA LEU A 49 -6.01 -4.86 13.96
C LEU A 49 -5.15 -3.59 13.76
N SER A 50 -4.85 -2.84 14.83
CA SER A 50 -3.94 -1.70 14.79
C SER A 50 -2.50 -2.14 14.53
N ILE A 51 -2.05 -3.24 15.13
CA ILE A 51 -0.74 -3.85 14.82
C ILE A 51 -0.71 -4.30 13.36
N VAL A 52 -1.78 -4.94 12.87
CA VAL A 52 -1.88 -5.34 11.46
C VAL A 52 -1.86 -4.12 10.53
N CYS A 53 -2.52 -3.02 10.89
CA CYS A 53 -2.49 -1.77 10.14
C CYS A 53 -1.07 -1.19 10.06
N LEU A 54 -0.35 -1.19 11.18
CA LEU A 54 1.03 -0.72 11.26
C LEU A 54 1.98 -1.64 10.49
N ALA A 55 1.81 -2.96 10.57
CA ALA A 55 2.54 -3.92 9.75
C ALA A 55 2.27 -3.70 8.26
N SER A 56 1.03 -3.41 7.88
CA SER A 56 0.64 -3.16 6.49
C SER A 56 1.33 -1.92 5.90
N SER A 57 1.61 -0.87 6.69
CA SER A 57 2.36 0.30 6.17
C SER A 57 3.77 -0.08 5.72
N PHE A 58 4.43 -1.00 6.43
CA PHE A 58 5.75 -1.49 6.01
C PHE A 58 5.66 -2.34 4.75
N VAL A 59 4.65 -3.22 4.64
CA VAL A 59 4.44 -4.02 3.42
C VAL A 59 4.19 -3.11 2.21
N ILE A 60 3.34 -2.09 2.37
CA ILE A 60 3.04 -1.10 1.33
C ILE A 60 4.30 -0.35 0.89
N LEU A 61 5.16 0.04 1.84
CA LEU A 61 6.43 0.70 1.55
C LEU A 61 7.30 -0.12 0.58
N PHE A 62 7.41 -1.43 0.77
CA PHE A 62 8.18 -2.31 -0.12
C PHE A 62 7.49 -2.57 -1.46
N ILE A 63 6.15 -2.61 -1.49
CA ILE A 63 5.39 -2.74 -2.74
C ILE A 63 5.57 -1.48 -3.61
N GLU A 64 5.56 -0.29 -3.00
CA GLU A 64 5.61 0.97 -3.74
C GLU A 64 7.00 1.47 -4.07
N VAL A 65 8.00 1.13 -3.26
CA VAL A 65 9.39 1.56 -3.45
C VAL A 65 10.31 0.34 -3.56
N PRO A 66 10.37 -0.32 -4.74
CA PRO A 66 11.22 -1.50 -4.94
C PRO A 66 12.72 -1.20 -4.83
N LEU A 67 13.13 0.08 -4.85
CA LEU A 67 14.49 0.51 -4.53
C LEU A 67 14.93 0.08 -3.11
N LEU A 68 14.01 0.04 -2.15
CA LEU A 68 14.31 -0.37 -0.77
C LEU A 68 14.70 -1.84 -0.69
N LEU A 69 14.19 -2.71 -1.56
CA LEU A 69 14.61 -4.13 -1.63
C LEU A 69 16.06 -4.30 -2.07
N ARG A 70 16.62 -3.31 -2.77
CA ARG A 70 18.02 -3.35 -3.23
C ARG A 70 19.01 -2.83 -2.19
N ILE A 71 18.56 -1.94 -1.31
CA ILE A 71 19.41 -1.29 -0.29
C ILE A 71 19.32 -2.05 1.04
N CYS A 72 18.15 -2.57 1.40
CA CYS A 72 17.95 -3.32 2.62
C CYS A 72 18.31 -4.80 2.40
N PRO A 73 19.20 -5.40 3.24
CA PRO A 73 19.46 -6.83 3.22
C PRO A 73 18.22 -7.58 3.74
N THR A 74 17.27 -7.80 2.85
CA THR A 74 16.02 -8.50 3.12
C THR A 74 16.16 -9.97 2.75
N SER A 75 15.34 -10.82 3.36
CA SER A 75 15.38 -12.27 3.08
C SER A 75 15.00 -12.54 1.63
N SER A 76 15.67 -13.47 0.96
CA SER A 76 15.36 -13.90 -0.40
C SER A 76 13.90 -14.36 -0.57
N THR A 77 13.29 -14.91 0.48
CA THR A 77 11.87 -15.26 0.51
C THR A 77 10.96 -14.04 0.43
N PHE A 78 11.33 -12.95 1.13
CA PHE A 78 10.60 -11.68 1.12
C PHE A 78 10.72 -10.99 -0.24
N ASP A 79 11.92 -10.96 -0.83
CA ASP A 79 12.13 -10.41 -2.16
C ASP A 79 11.29 -11.12 -3.23
N ASN A 80 11.28 -12.44 -3.18
CA ASN A 80 10.46 -13.25 -4.10
C ASN A 80 8.96 -13.01 -3.91
N PHE A 81 8.50 -12.74 -2.69
CA PHE A 81 7.12 -12.38 -2.41
C PHE A 81 6.75 -11.01 -3.00
N ILE A 82 7.57 -9.98 -2.78
CA ILE A 82 7.29 -8.64 -3.31
C ILE A 82 7.40 -8.61 -4.84
N ARG A 83 8.34 -9.37 -5.44
CA ARG A 83 8.44 -9.54 -6.90
C ARG A 83 7.17 -10.13 -7.51
N LYS A 84 6.50 -11.07 -6.83
CA LYS A 84 5.20 -11.60 -7.29
C LYS A 84 4.09 -10.54 -7.26
N ILE A 85 4.21 -9.54 -6.41
CA ILE A 85 3.25 -8.43 -6.27
C ILE A 85 3.56 -7.28 -7.25
N ALA A 86 4.50 -7.45 -8.19
CA ALA A 86 4.85 -6.40 -9.13
C ALA A 86 3.74 -6.08 -10.15
N THR A 87 2.84 -7.01 -10.46
CA THR A 87 1.79 -6.80 -11.46
C THR A 87 0.62 -5.99 -10.90
N ASN A 88 -0.04 -5.17 -11.73
CA ASN A 88 -1.18 -4.33 -11.33
C ASN A 88 -2.30 -5.13 -10.65
N TYR A 89 -2.58 -6.34 -11.16
CA TYR A 89 -3.59 -7.24 -10.59
C TYR A 89 -3.18 -7.77 -9.21
N MET A 90 -1.91 -8.14 -9.02
CA MET A 90 -1.43 -8.63 -7.74
C MET A 90 -1.33 -7.51 -6.70
N ARG A 91 -0.98 -6.28 -7.11
CA ARG A 91 -1.08 -5.09 -6.24
C ARG A 91 -2.52 -4.86 -5.80
N ALA A 92 -3.47 -4.85 -6.75
CA ALA A 92 -4.88 -4.70 -6.44
C ALA A 92 -5.37 -5.75 -5.43
N ALA A 93 -4.96 -7.01 -5.60
CA ALA A 93 -5.28 -8.09 -4.66
C ALA A 93 -4.63 -7.86 -3.29
N ALA A 94 -3.35 -7.48 -3.22
CA ALA A 94 -2.66 -7.20 -1.96
C ALA A 94 -3.33 -6.06 -1.17
N TYR A 95 -3.62 -4.94 -1.85
CA TYR A 95 -4.37 -3.82 -1.26
C TYR A 95 -5.79 -4.22 -0.86
N GLY A 96 -6.46 -5.06 -1.64
CA GLY A 96 -7.78 -5.59 -1.32
C GLY A 96 -7.79 -6.45 -0.05
N VAL A 97 -6.83 -7.37 0.11
CA VAL A 97 -6.71 -8.20 1.32
C VAL A 97 -6.44 -7.34 2.56
N MET A 98 -5.53 -6.37 2.45
CA MET A 98 -5.24 -5.43 3.53
C MET A 98 -6.47 -4.57 3.86
N ALA A 99 -7.22 -4.11 2.86
CA ALA A 99 -8.45 -3.36 3.04
C ALA A 99 -9.50 -4.19 3.80
N VAL A 100 -9.75 -5.44 3.38
CA VAL A 100 -10.73 -6.32 4.04
C VAL A 100 -10.38 -6.50 5.51
N ALA A 101 -9.10 -6.74 5.84
CA ALA A 101 -8.65 -6.83 7.23
C ALA A 101 -8.97 -5.56 8.04
N GLN A 102 -8.84 -4.38 7.43
CA GLN A 102 -9.21 -3.12 8.09
C GLN A 102 -10.72 -2.87 8.15
N TRP A 103 -11.51 -3.32 7.18
CA TRP A 103 -12.98 -3.24 7.24
C TRP A 103 -13.56 -4.11 8.37
N LEU A 104 -12.90 -5.19 8.75
CA LEU A 104 -13.32 -6.01 9.91
C LEU A 104 -13.29 -5.25 11.24
N THR A 105 -12.60 -4.10 11.33
CA THR A 105 -12.60 -3.25 12.53
C THR A 105 -14.00 -2.73 12.89
N LEU A 106 -14.86 -2.52 11.88
CA LEU A 106 -16.23 -2.04 12.06
C LEU A 106 -17.13 -3.01 12.82
N LEU A 107 -16.82 -4.31 12.81
CA LEU A 107 -17.58 -5.31 13.58
C LEU A 107 -17.42 -5.11 15.09
N GLY A 108 -16.31 -4.52 15.52
CA GLY A 108 -16.07 -4.21 16.93
C GLY A 108 -16.54 -2.80 17.29
N ARG A 109 -15.98 -1.78 16.63
CA ARG A 109 -16.28 -0.37 16.91
C ARG A 109 -15.77 0.51 15.78
N ALA A 110 -16.50 1.59 15.50
CA ALA A 110 -16.02 2.62 14.58
C ALA A 110 -14.82 3.38 15.20
N THR A 111 -13.66 3.25 14.56
CA THR A 111 -12.41 3.94 14.93
C THR A 111 -11.84 4.65 13.72
N SER A 112 -10.75 5.41 13.91
CA SER A 112 -10.09 6.09 12.81
C SER A 112 -9.40 5.13 11.82
N LEU A 113 -9.34 3.82 12.09
CA LEU A 113 -8.90 2.78 11.14
C LEU A 113 -9.78 2.73 9.87
N ILE A 114 -11.02 3.21 9.95
CA ILE A 114 -11.93 3.30 8.80
C ILE A 114 -11.32 4.19 7.70
N ALA A 115 -10.63 5.28 8.07
CA ALA A 115 -9.97 6.12 7.09
C ALA A 115 -8.88 5.33 6.33
N ALA A 116 -8.05 4.56 7.03
CA ALA A 116 -7.08 3.67 6.39
C ALA A 116 -7.75 2.64 5.48
N ALA A 117 -8.87 2.04 5.90
CA ALA A 117 -9.63 1.08 5.11
C ALA A 117 -10.15 1.68 3.79
N VAL A 118 -10.65 2.91 3.81
CA VAL A 118 -11.13 3.63 2.61
C VAL A 118 -9.99 3.95 1.65
N PHE A 119 -8.83 4.38 2.16
CA PHE A 119 -7.68 4.69 1.29
C PHE A 119 -7.05 3.42 0.71
N LEU A 120 -7.02 2.31 1.46
CA LEU A 120 -6.61 0.99 0.97
C LEU A 120 -7.53 0.51 -0.16
N THR A 121 -8.86 0.63 -0.03
CA THR A 121 -9.79 0.23 -1.09
C THR A 121 -9.67 1.14 -2.32
N LEU A 122 -9.52 2.45 -2.13
CA LEU A 122 -9.33 3.38 -3.24
C LEU A 122 -8.05 3.06 -4.03
N THR A 123 -6.95 2.78 -3.31
CA THR A 123 -5.67 2.39 -3.91
C THR A 123 -5.80 1.06 -4.68
N GLY A 124 -6.41 0.05 -4.06
CA GLY A 124 -6.66 -1.24 -4.70
C GLY A 124 -7.54 -1.10 -5.96
N PHE A 125 -8.55 -0.22 -5.91
CA PHE A 125 -9.42 0.06 -7.05
C PHE A 125 -8.68 0.78 -8.19
N CYS A 126 -7.79 1.73 -7.89
CA CYS A 126 -6.94 2.36 -8.90
C CYS A 126 -6.03 1.35 -9.61
N TYR A 127 -5.44 0.41 -8.86
CA TYR A 127 -4.64 -0.67 -9.44
C TYR A 127 -5.47 -1.67 -10.24
N LEU A 128 -6.68 -2.00 -9.78
CA LEU A 128 -7.61 -2.85 -10.50
C LEU A 128 -8.02 -2.22 -11.83
N LEU A 129 -8.38 -0.94 -11.83
CA LEU A 129 -8.71 -0.19 -13.04
C LEU A 129 -7.53 -0.10 -14.01
N ALA A 130 -6.30 0.07 -13.51
CA ALA A 130 -5.10 0.02 -14.33
C ALA A 130 -4.90 -1.36 -14.97
N GLY A 131 -5.17 -2.44 -14.23
CA GLY A 131 -5.17 -3.81 -14.73
C GLY A 131 -6.20 -4.02 -15.83
N ILE A 132 -7.48 -3.68 -15.57
CA ILE A 132 -8.59 -3.84 -16.51
C ILE A 132 -8.37 -3.02 -17.79
N LYS A 133 -7.79 -1.82 -17.67
CA LYS A 133 -7.44 -0.97 -18.83
C LYS A 133 -6.20 -1.45 -19.60
N GLY A 134 -5.57 -2.55 -19.20
CA GLY A 134 -4.37 -3.08 -19.83
C GLY A 134 -3.19 -2.11 -19.80
N GLN A 135 -3.18 -1.16 -18.85
CA GLN A 135 -2.11 -0.17 -18.76
C GLN A 135 -0.86 -0.87 -18.22
N ALA A 136 0.26 -0.73 -18.92
CA ALA A 136 1.55 -1.16 -18.40
C ALA A 136 1.83 -0.45 -17.08
N PHE A 137 2.35 -1.19 -16.09
CA PHE A 137 2.78 -0.59 -14.82
C PHE A 137 3.88 0.44 -15.12
N VAL A 138 3.56 1.71 -14.88
CA VAL A 138 4.53 2.80 -14.99
C VAL A 138 4.72 3.36 -13.60
N GLY A 139 5.85 3.02 -12.98
CA GLY A 139 6.25 3.58 -11.71
C GLY A 139 6.79 5.00 -11.87
N SER A 140 6.51 5.86 -10.90
CA SER A 140 7.05 7.23 -10.85
C SER A 140 8.58 7.21 -10.89
N LYS A 141 9.17 8.12 -11.67
CA LYS A 141 10.63 8.21 -11.84
C LYS A 141 11.33 8.65 -10.55
N THR A 142 10.62 9.35 -9.66
CA THR A 142 11.13 9.80 -8.36
C THR A 142 11.22 8.68 -7.32
N LEU A 143 10.53 7.55 -7.56
CA LEU A 143 10.47 6.40 -6.65
C LEU A 143 11.18 5.16 -7.23
N GLY A 144 11.99 5.35 -8.28
CA GLY A 144 12.83 4.30 -8.89
C GLY A 144 12.32 3.72 -10.22
N GLY A 145 11.21 4.23 -10.78
CA GLY A 145 10.58 3.68 -11.98
C GLY A 145 11.37 3.80 -13.29
N ALA A 146 12.36 4.68 -13.39
CA ALA A 146 13.06 4.95 -14.66
C ALA A 146 14.23 4.00 -14.98
N GLY A 147 14.71 3.21 -14.02
CA GLY A 147 15.93 2.39 -14.21
C GLY A 147 15.98 1.07 -13.47
N VAL A 148 15.07 0.81 -12.53
CA VAL A 148 15.01 -0.48 -11.82
C VAL A 148 14.03 -1.44 -12.49
N ALA A 149 12.96 -0.94 -13.12
CA ALA A 149 11.98 -1.77 -13.84
C ALA A 149 12.52 -2.42 -15.13
N GLN A 150 13.59 -1.88 -15.73
CA GLN A 150 14.26 -2.48 -16.90
C GLN A 150 15.40 -3.46 -16.54
N MET A 151 15.73 -3.61 -15.25
CA MET A 151 16.74 -4.58 -14.79
C MET A 151 16.12 -5.78 -14.05
N ILE A 152 14.80 -5.93 -14.10
CA ILE A 152 14.08 -7.16 -13.73
C ILE A 152 13.78 -7.92 -15.04
N VAL A 153 14.83 -8.19 -15.82
CA VAL A 153 14.86 -9.23 -16.86
C VAL A 153 15.71 -10.36 -16.30
#